data_AF-A0A953EDX7-F1
#
_entry.id   AF-A0A953EDX7-F1
#
_cell.length_a   1.000
_cell.length_b   1.000
_cell.length_c   1.000
_cell.angle_alpha   90.00
_cell.angle_beta   90.00
_cell.angle_gamma   90.00
#
_symmetry.space_group_name_H-M   'P 1'
#
loop_
_entity.id
_entity.type
_entity.pdbx_description
1 polymer ?
#
loop_
_entity_poly.entity_id
_entity_poly.type
_entity_poly.pdbx_seq_one_letter_code
_entity_poly.pdbx_strand_id
1 'polypeptide(L)'
;MPDQPAGLHVDVRFRLEAGFAPDIAGEGYFPPIGAIAVSLNSFAGSPMAPGSHGYYVLLHEAGHAVGLKHPFEGNAVLPADQNNTDQTVLAYSIGPSGTPAHLGPLDVQAAQYIYGTPADAAAMGLQSSFDAAQDRVVIRTGTGTQPIHGVDYREEIHAGDGPRTITGGDGDTIIHGGAGGQTIQGGNGPNHIHGGSGNDTIHGGAGSDWLAGGPGDNTIDGSQGVNTLVFETARRAVTLDLAAGPPVTIVARLTAATVTGTATTPGETDHFQNISDFGFADGRLVFNAIDPAAEVMRLYDAAFGRAPDGAGLHAWTAALQAGTSPHDVAQGFASSAEFAARYGAPDD
;
A
#
# COMPACT_ATOMS: atom_id res chain seq x y z
N MET A 1 10.08 -13.81 26.05
CA MET A 1 10.92 -13.48 24.87
C MET A 1 10.91 -11.97 24.77
N PRO A 2 12.05 -11.34 24.50
CA PRO A 2 12.31 -9.94 24.82
C PRO A 2 11.54 -8.99 23.89
N ASP A 3 11.41 -7.72 24.30
CA ASP A 3 11.32 -6.56 23.41
C ASP A 3 12.09 -6.86 22.11
N GLN A 4 11.36 -7.11 21.02
CA GLN A 4 11.96 -7.18 19.69
C GLN A 4 11.85 -5.78 19.08
N PRO A 5 12.96 -5.19 18.61
CA PRO A 5 12.93 -3.91 17.93
C PRO A 5 12.29 -4.06 16.54
N ALA A 6 11.41 -3.12 16.20
CA ALA A 6 10.97 -2.69 14.85
C ALA A 6 10.50 -3.76 13.83
N GLY A 7 9.24 -3.62 13.37
CA GLY A 7 8.85 -4.01 12.00
C GLY A 7 8.25 -5.39 11.76
N LEU A 8 7.56 -6.01 12.74
CA LEU A 8 6.80 -7.24 12.45
C LEU A 8 5.45 -6.90 11.80
N HIS A 9 5.40 -6.86 10.48
CA HIS A 9 4.15 -6.88 9.73
C HIS A 9 3.57 -8.29 9.79
N VAL A 10 2.31 -8.43 10.21
CA VAL A 10 1.58 -9.70 10.12
C VAL A 10 0.70 -9.63 8.88
N ASP A 11 1.12 -10.29 7.80
CA ASP A 11 0.27 -10.50 6.62
C ASP A 11 -0.76 -11.59 6.96
N VAL A 12 -2.04 -11.21 7.02
CA VAL A 12 -3.14 -12.13 7.36
C VAL A 12 -3.90 -12.54 6.10
N ARG A 13 -3.73 -13.79 5.69
CA ARG A 13 -4.37 -14.32 4.47
C ARG A 13 -5.55 -15.21 4.78
N PHE A 14 -6.72 -14.90 4.23
CA PHE A 14 -7.94 -15.70 4.43
C PHE A 14 -8.13 -16.72 3.31
N ARG A 15 -8.47 -17.97 3.67
CA ARG A 15 -8.92 -19.00 2.72
C ARG A 15 -10.15 -19.73 3.25
N LEU A 16 -11.04 -20.07 2.33
CA LEU A 16 -12.17 -20.96 2.59
C LEU A 16 -11.83 -22.34 2.07
N GLU A 17 -11.83 -23.36 2.94
CA GLU A 17 -11.41 -24.71 2.57
C GLU A 17 -12.52 -25.74 2.79
N ALA A 18 -12.71 -26.59 1.78
CA ALA A 18 -13.58 -27.77 1.82
C ALA A 18 -12.72 -29.02 2.01
N GLY A 19 -12.08 -29.14 3.17
CA GLY A 19 -11.14 -30.25 3.41
C GLY A 19 -10.78 -30.53 4.87
N PHE A 20 -11.30 -29.74 5.81
CA PHE A 20 -11.03 -29.94 7.22
C PHE A 20 -11.64 -31.24 7.74
N ALA A 21 -10.99 -31.81 8.77
CA ALA A 21 -11.59 -32.86 9.57
C ALA A 21 -12.95 -32.35 10.14
N PRO A 22 -13.95 -33.22 10.33
CA PRO A 22 -15.32 -32.81 10.68
C PRO A 22 -15.44 -32.02 11.99
N ASP A 23 -14.41 -32.06 12.84
CA ASP A 23 -14.30 -31.41 14.14
C ASP A 23 -13.47 -30.12 14.13
N ILE A 24 -12.90 -29.73 12.99
CA ILE A 24 -12.11 -28.50 12.84
C ILE A 24 -12.96 -27.44 12.16
N ALA A 25 -13.16 -26.31 12.85
CA ALA A 25 -13.91 -25.17 12.34
C ALA A 25 -13.01 -24.17 11.58
N GLY A 26 -11.75 -24.05 11.99
CA GLY A 26 -10.74 -23.22 11.34
C GLY A 26 -9.34 -23.52 11.88
N GLU A 27 -8.34 -22.92 11.25
CA GLU A 27 -6.95 -22.93 11.68
C GLU A 27 -6.29 -21.58 11.34
N GLY A 28 -5.56 -21.03 12.32
CA GLY A 28 -4.72 -19.85 12.19
C GLY A 28 -3.25 -20.21 12.46
N TYR A 29 -2.35 -19.75 11.61
CA TYR A 29 -0.92 -20.05 11.71
C TYR A 29 -0.15 -18.89 12.33
N PHE A 30 0.68 -19.21 13.33
CA PHE A 30 1.57 -18.28 14.03
C PHE A 30 2.41 -17.41 13.05
N PRO A 31 2.90 -16.21 13.45
CA PRO A 31 3.27 -15.10 12.55
C PRO A 31 4.32 -15.31 11.47
N PRO A 32 5.13 -16.38 11.43
CA PRO A 32 5.92 -16.65 10.22
C PRO A 32 5.05 -16.89 8.97
N ILE A 33 3.77 -17.22 9.13
CA ILE A 33 2.87 -17.60 8.01
C ILE A 33 1.60 -16.73 7.96
N GLY A 34 1.02 -16.36 9.10
CA GLY A 34 -0.12 -15.43 9.19
C GLY A 34 -1.43 -15.87 8.50
N ALA A 35 -1.52 -17.09 7.99
CA ALA A 35 -2.70 -17.55 7.27
C ALA A 35 -3.85 -17.97 8.21
N ILE A 36 -5.08 -17.67 7.79
CA ILE A 36 -6.33 -18.10 8.41
C ILE A 36 -7.11 -18.93 7.38
N ALA A 37 -7.43 -20.16 7.73
CA ALA A 37 -8.27 -21.03 6.94
C ALA A 37 -9.53 -21.40 7.74
N VAL A 38 -10.69 -21.31 7.10
CA VAL A 38 -11.99 -21.56 7.75
C VAL A 38 -12.79 -22.61 6.97
N SER A 39 -13.39 -23.55 7.69
CA SER A 39 -14.02 -24.76 7.15
C SER A 39 -15.41 -24.53 6.59
N LEU A 40 -15.56 -24.54 5.25
CA LEU A 40 -16.85 -24.37 4.57
C LEU A 40 -17.93 -25.36 5.06
N ASN A 41 -17.54 -26.54 5.51
CA ASN A 41 -18.44 -27.58 6.00
C ASN A 41 -18.96 -27.29 7.42
N SER A 42 -18.11 -26.71 8.28
CA SER A 42 -18.44 -26.38 9.67
C SER A 42 -19.24 -25.07 9.77
N PHE A 43 -19.13 -24.18 8.77
CA PHE A 43 -19.91 -22.93 8.66
C PHE A 43 -21.26 -23.09 7.96
N ALA A 44 -21.59 -24.26 7.41
CA ALA A 44 -22.85 -24.49 6.70
C ALA A 44 -24.06 -24.45 7.66
N GLY A 45 -24.42 -23.25 8.10
CA GLY A 45 -25.47 -22.97 9.08
C GLY A 45 -25.14 -21.90 10.13
N SER A 46 -23.87 -21.51 10.28
CA SER A 46 -23.47 -20.42 11.19
C SER A 46 -23.19 -19.14 10.41
N PRO A 47 -23.89 -18.02 10.69
CA PRO A 47 -23.59 -16.74 10.05
C PRO A 47 -22.19 -16.24 10.45
N MET A 48 -21.59 -15.36 9.64
CA MET A 48 -20.38 -14.60 9.99
C MET A 48 -20.74 -13.24 10.61
N ALA A 49 -21.74 -13.24 11.50
CA ALA A 49 -22.23 -12.02 12.15
C ALA A 49 -21.68 -11.91 13.58
N PRO A 50 -21.41 -10.70 14.11
CA PRO A 50 -20.94 -10.54 15.49
C PRO A 50 -21.79 -11.32 16.50
N GLY A 51 -21.13 -12.10 17.37
CA GLY A 51 -21.78 -12.95 18.39
C GLY A 51 -22.25 -14.33 17.89
N SER A 52 -22.05 -14.64 16.62
CA SER A 52 -22.25 -16.00 16.09
C SER A 52 -21.03 -16.89 16.34
N HIS A 53 -21.24 -18.20 16.34
CA HIS A 53 -20.13 -19.16 16.44
C HIS A 53 -19.13 -19.00 15.30
N GLY A 54 -19.62 -18.71 14.10
CA GLY A 54 -18.74 -18.52 12.95
C GLY A 54 -17.83 -17.30 13.09
N TYR A 55 -18.39 -16.18 13.56
CA TYR A 55 -17.60 -14.98 13.82
C TYR A 55 -16.58 -15.18 14.96
N TYR A 56 -16.94 -15.95 15.99
CA TYR A 56 -16.00 -16.34 17.05
C TYR A 56 -14.82 -17.14 16.50
N VAL A 57 -15.05 -18.16 15.66
CA VAL A 57 -13.98 -18.95 15.04
C VAL A 57 -13.06 -18.04 14.23
N LEU A 58 -13.63 -17.08 13.48
CA LEU A 58 -12.83 -16.10 12.74
C LEU A 58 -11.93 -15.26 13.67
N LEU A 59 -12.46 -14.76 14.79
CA LEU A 59 -11.68 -14.03 15.80
C LEU A 59 -10.59 -14.91 16.44
N HIS A 60 -10.91 -16.19 16.69
CA HIS A 60 -9.98 -17.16 17.26
C HIS A 60 -8.78 -17.39 16.34
N GLU A 61 -9.02 -17.73 15.08
CA GLU A 61 -7.93 -17.96 14.12
C GLU A 61 -7.14 -16.67 13.84
N ALA A 62 -7.81 -15.51 13.85
CA ALA A 62 -7.12 -14.23 13.78
C ALA A 62 -6.16 -14.01 14.94
N GLY A 63 -6.55 -14.41 16.16
CA GLY A 63 -5.65 -14.39 17.32
C GLY A 63 -4.39 -15.22 17.08
N HIS A 64 -4.52 -16.43 16.52
CA HIS A 64 -3.36 -17.25 16.18
C HIS A 64 -2.47 -16.63 15.09
N ALA A 65 -3.08 -16.05 14.05
CA ALA A 65 -2.36 -15.36 12.99
C ALA A 65 -1.48 -14.22 13.52
N VAL A 66 -1.96 -13.50 14.54
CA VAL A 66 -1.22 -12.42 15.23
C VAL A 66 -0.43 -12.91 16.46
N GLY A 67 -0.14 -14.21 16.52
CA GLY A 67 0.79 -14.74 17.51
C GLY A 67 0.26 -14.93 18.92
N LEU A 68 -1.06 -14.95 19.10
CA LEU A 68 -1.67 -15.41 20.33
C LEU A 68 -1.76 -16.95 20.33
N LYS A 69 -1.67 -17.57 21.51
CA LYS A 69 -1.73 -19.03 21.69
C LYS A 69 -2.87 -19.41 22.61
N HIS A 70 -3.32 -20.65 22.49
CA HIS A 70 -4.31 -21.20 23.42
C HIS A 70 -3.83 -21.02 24.87
N PRO A 71 -4.74 -20.65 25.79
CA PRO A 71 -4.40 -20.39 27.18
C PRO A 71 -4.10 -21.66 27.99
N PHE A 72 -4.15 -22.83 27.35
CA PHE A 72 -3.91 -24.15 27.96
C PHE A 72 -2.73 -24.90 27.34
N GLU A 73 -1.98 -24.25 26.42
CA GLU A 73 -0.84 -24.85 25.74
C GLU A 73 0.50 -24.22 26.19
N GLY A 74 1.54 -25.06 26.29
CA GLY A 74 2.89 -24.62 26.66
C GLY A 74 3.08 -24.45 28.17
N ASN A 75 4.11 -23.67 28.55
CA ASN A 75 4.58 -23.56 29.93
C ASN A 75 3.84 -22.50 30.77
N ALA A 76 3.00 -21.66 30.15
CA ALA A 76 2.26 -20.59 30.80
C ALA A 76 0.77 -20.76 30.50
N VAL A 77 0.08 -21.51 31.38
CA VAL A 77 -1.35 -21.83 31.27
C VAL A 77 -2.15 -20.90 32.17
N LEU A 78 -3.26 -20.36 31.68
CA LEU A 78 -4.17 -19.55 32.49
C LEU A 78 -4.85 -20.40 33.57
N PRO A 79 -5.11 -19.83 34.76
CA PRO A 79 -5.98 -20.44 35.76
C PRO A 79 -7.34 -20.87 35.18
N ALA A 80 -7.94 -21.93 35.72
CA ALA A 80 -9.18 -22.49 35.19
C ALA A 80 -10.37 -21.51 35.20
N ASP A 81 -10.40 -20.59 36.16
CA ASP A 81 -11.39 -19.50 36.25
C ASP A 81 -11.17 -18.39 35.21
N GLN A 82 -10.01 -18.37 34.56
CA GLN A 82 -9.64 -17.42 33.50
C GLN A 82 -9.57 -18.06 32.09
N ASN A 83 -9.50 -19.38 31.99
CA ASN A 83 -9.52 -20.11 30.71
C ASN A 83 -10.96 -20.26 30.18
N ASN A 84 -11.53 -19.14 29.73
CA ASN A 84 -12.85 -19.09 29.09
C ASN A 84 -12.99 -17.90 28.13
N THR A 85 -14.01 -17.93 27.27
CA THR A 85 -14.24 -16.93 26.21
C THR A 85 -14.62 -15.54 26.70
N ASP A 86 -14.95 -15.36 27.98
CA ASP A 86 -15.16 -14.01 28.54
C ASP A 86 -13.81 -13.30 28.77
N GLN A 87 -12.71 -14.06 28.86
CA GLN A 87 -11.35 -13.54 29.07
C GLN A 87 -10.53 -13.51 27.79
N THR A 88 -10.63 -14.55 26.95
CA THR A 88 -9.86 -14.68 25.71
C THR A 88 -10.62 -15.48 24.67
N VAL A 89 -10.63 -15.00 23.42
CA VAL A 89 -11.19 -15.75 22.27
C VAL A 89 -10.39 -17.01 21.99
N LEU A 90 -9.19 -17.18 22.53
CA LEU A 90 -8.39 -18.40 22.38
C LEU A 90 -8.75 -19.52 23.34
N ALA A 91 -9.66 -19.30 24.29
CA ALA A 91 -10.20 -20.39 25.09
C ALA A 91 -11.25 -21.20 24.29
N TYR A 92 -11.33 -22.51 24.55
CA TYR A 92 -12.42 -23.36 24.03
C TYR A 92 -13.65 -23.38 24.95
N SER A 93 -13.46 -23.08 26.24
CA SER A 93 -14.55 -23.06 27.21
C SER A 93 -15.39 -21.80 27.04
N ILE A 94 -16.65 -21.95 26.62
CA ILE A 94 -17.58 -20.82 26.53
C ILE A 94 -17.89 -20.30 27.94
N GLY A 95 -17.61 -19.01 28.16
CA GLY A 95 -17.91 -18.32 29.41
C GLY A 95 -19.40 -18.01 29.59
N PRO A 96 -19.80 -17.49 30.75
CA PRO A 96 -21.19 -17.17 31.05
C PRO A 96 -21.78 -16.08 30.14
N SER A 97 -20.95 -15.27 29.46
CA SER A 97 -21.40 -14.25 28.52
C SER A 97 -21.77 -14.83 27.13
N GLY A 98 -21.52 -16.12 26.89
CA GLY A 98 -21.84 -16.80 25.64
C GLY A 98 -20.76 -16.60 24.57
N THR A 99 -21.16 -16.75 23.30
CA THR A 99 -20.23 -16.64 22.16
C THR A 99 -19.76 -15.20 21.97
N PRO A 100 -18.44 -14.94 21.97
CA PRO A 100 -17.92 -13.58 21.95
C PRO A 100 -18.14 -12.91 20.58
N ALA A 101 -18.43 -11.61 20.62
CA ALA A 101 -18.53 -10.73 19.45
C ALA A 101 -17.29 -9.83 19.29
N HIS A 102 -16.38 -9.85 20.27
CA HIS A 102 -15.21 -8.99 20.36
C HIS A 102 -14.07 -9.74 21.05
N LEU A 103 -12.85 -9.20 20.96
CA LEU A 103 -11.70 -9.67 21.72
C LEU A 103 -11.96 -9.56 23.23
N GLY A 104 -11.49 -10.56 23.98
CA GLY A 104 -11.53 -10.56 25.44
C GLY A 104 -10.43 -9.67 26.04
N PRO A 105 -10.55 -9.31 27.32
CA PRO A 105 -9.56 -8.45 28.01
C PRO A 105 -8.12 -8.98 27.93
N LEU A 106 -7.92 -10.30 27.99
CA LEU A 106 -6.59 -10.90 27.92
C LEU A 106 -6.03 -10.94 26.49
N ASP A 107 -6.89 -11.01 25.46
CA ASP A 107 -6.46 -10.88 24.07
C ASP A 107 -5.92 -9.48 23.81
N VAL A 108 -6.66 -8.46 24.27
CA VAL A 108 -6.25 -7.06 24.15
C VAL A 108 -4.94 -6.83 24.89
N GLN A 109 -4.81 -7.34 26.12
CA GLN A 109 -3.57 -7.20 26.89
C GLN A 109 -2.38 -7.90 26.21
N ALA A 110 -2.57 -9.12 25.70
CA ALA A 110 -1.50 -9.88 25.04
C ALA A 110 -1.11 -9.23 23.70
N ALA A 111 -2.09 -8.78 22.91
CA ALA A 111 -1.83 -8.05 21.67
C ALA A 111 -1.08 -6.73 21.96
N GLN A 112 -1.50 -5.98 22.99
CA GLN A 112 -0.80 -4.76 23.40
C GLN A 112 0.61 -5.01 23.94
N TYR A 113 0.85 -6.16 24.56
CA TYR A 113 2.20 -6.55 24.99
C TYR A 113 3.12 -6.86 23.80
N ILE A 114 2.59 -7.50 22.75
CA ILE A 114 3.36 -7.87 21.56
C ILE A 114 3.57 -6.65 20.63
N TYR A 115 2.54 -5.83 20.46
CA TYR A 115 2.47 -4.82 19.40
C TYR A 115 2.42 -3.37 19.90
N GLY A 116 2.36 -3.15 21.21
CA GLY A 116 2.16 -1.83 21.81
C GLY A 116 0.69 -1.42 21.93
N THR A 117 0.44 -0.31 22.62
CA THR A 117 -0.93 0.19 22.86
C THR A 117 -1.37 1.19 21.80
N PRO A 118 -2.69 1.40 21.63
CA PRO A 118 -3.19 2.56 20.88
C PRO A 118 -2.71 3.90 21.42
N ALA A 119 -2.35 3.98 22.71
CA ALA A 119 -1.75 5.18 23.29
C ALA A 119 -0.29 5.38 22.84
N ASP A 120 0.47 4.29 22.65
CA ASP A 120 1.80 4.33 22.05
C ASP A 120 1.70 4.73 20.57
N ALA A 121 0.75 4.17 19.83
CA ALA A 121 0.44 4.58 18.47
C ALA A 121 0.03 6.07 18.41
N ALA A 122 -0.84 6.54 19.30
CA ALA A 122 -1.25 7.94 19.39
C ALA A 122 -0.10 8.88 19.82
N ALA A 123 0.78 8.44 20.72
CA ALA A 123 1.98 9.18 21.12
C ALA A 123 3.00 9.28 19.97
N MET A 124 3.02 8.29 19.07
CA MET A 124 3.78 8.29 17.82
C MET A 124 3.02 8.95 16.64
N GLY A 125 1.78 9.40 16.88
CA GLY A 125 0.87 9.94 15.88
C GLY A 125 0.42 8.94 14.82
N LEU A 126 0.68 7.64 14.97
CA LEU A 126 0.38 6.58 14.03
C LEU A 126 -1.11 6.18 14.08
N GLN A 127 -1.79 6.31 12.95
CA GLN A 127 -3.16 5.86 12.72
C GLN A 127 -3.17 4.95 11.50
N SER A 128 -3.46 3.66 11.69
CA SER A 128 -3.72 2.73 10.59
C SER A 128 -5.20 2.40 10.49
N SER A 129 -5.74 2.38 9.27
CA SER A 129 -7.13 2.02 8.97
C SER A 129 -7.21 1.26 7.65
N PHE A 130 -8.30 0.55 7.39
CA PHE A 130 -8.57 -0.05 6.08
C PHE A 130 -9.67 0.75 5.38
N ASP A 131 -9.40 1.26 4.18
CA ASP A 131 -10.41 1.86 3.31
C ASP A 131 -11.00 0.78 2.42
N ALA A 132 -12.19 0.29 2.77
CA ALA A 132 -12.87 -0.75 2.02
C ALA A 132 -13.41 -0.29 0.66
N ALA A 133 -13.58 1.02 0.43
CA ALA A 133 -14.03 1.54 -0.86
C ALA A 133 -12.88 1.60 -1.87
N GLN A 134 -11.66 1.84 -1.38
CA GLN A 134 -10.44 1.91 -2.20
C GLN A 134 -9.57 0.66 -2.10
N ASP A 135 -10.01 -0.34 -1.34
CA ASP A 135 -9.34 -1.61 -1.11
C ASP A 135 -7.85 -1.43 -0.76
N ARG A 136 -7.59 -0.64 0.29
CA ARG A 136 -6.22 -0.31 0.73
C ARG A 136 -6.11 -0.09 2.22
N VAL A 137 -4.91 -0.32 2.75
CA VAL A 137 -4.53 0.11 4.09
C VAL A 137 -4.10 1.57 4.04
N VAL A 138 -4.58 2.38 4.96
CA VAL A 138 -4.20 3.79 5.07
C VAL A 138 -3.44 3.99 6.37
N ILE A 139 -2.19 4.46 6.25
CA ILE A 139 -1.29 4.74 7.37
C ILE A 139 -1.10 6.25 7.42
N ARG A 140 -1.45 6.89 8.53
CA ARG A 140 -1.21 8.31 8.75
C ARG A 140 -0.38 8.52 10.00
N THR A 141 0.66 9.34 9.91
CA THR A 141 1.44 9.77 11.05
C THR A 141 1.38 11.29 11.22
N GLY A 142 1.61 11.74 12.45
CA GLY A 142 1.81 13.16 12.77
C GLY A 142 3.28 13.55 12.70
N THR A 143 3.68 14.47 13.56
CA THR A 143 5.07 14.89 13.68
C THR A 143 5.94 13.77 14.28
N GLY A 144 7.16 13.55 13.78
CA GLY A 144 8.10 12.59 14.35
C GLY A 144 9.16 12.08 13.37
N THR A 145 10.04 11.21 13.86
CA THR A 145 11.17 10.66 13.08
C THR A 145 11.18 9.14 13.03
N GLN A 146 10.12 8.51 13.50
CA GLN A 146 10.05 7.04 13.60
C GLN A 146 9.85 6.44 12.21
N PRO A 147 10.47 5.29 11.92
CA PRO A 147 10.30 4.63 10.64
C PRO A 147 8.85 4.21 10.42
N ILE A 148 8.43 4.21 9.16
CA ILE A 148 7.14 3.68 8.71
C ILE A 148 7.44 2.51 7.80
N HIS A 149 6.77 1.40 8.06
CA HIS A 149 6.85 0.22 7.24
C HIS A 149 5.43 -0.14 6.79
N GLY A 150 5.25 -0.34 5.48
CA GLY A 150 4.02 -0.76 4.82
C GLY A 150 3.76 -2.24 5.06
N VAL A 151 2.71 -2.77 4.45
CA VAL A 151 2.34 -4.18 4.59
C VAL A 151 2.39 -4.85 3.21
N ASP A 152 2.08 -6.14 3.13
CA ASP A 152 2.07 -6.85 1.84
C ASP A 152 0.73 -6.63 1.11
N TYR A 153 0.23 -5.38 1.07
CA TYR A 153 -1.04 -5.02 0.44
C TYR A 153 -0.94 -3.70 -0.34
N ARG A 154 -2.06 -3.21 -0.87
CA ARG A 154 -2.13 -1.84 -1.38
C ARG A 154 -2.17 -0.88 -0.20
N GLU A 155 -1.30 0.12 -0.20
CA GLU A 155 -1.29 1.12 0.86
C GLU A 155 -1.39 2.57 0.39
N GLU A 156 -1.80 3.42 1.33
CA GLU A 156 -1.63 4.85 1.26
C GLU A 156 -1.00 5.36 2.56
N ILE A 157 0.23 5.89 2.45
CA ILE A 157 1.05 6.33 3.57
C ILE A 157 1.13 7.85 3.58
N HIS A 158 0.76 8.47 4.70
CA HIS A 158 0.92 9.91 4.97
C HIS A 158 1.88 10.06 6.14
N ALA A 159 3.13 10.43 5.88
CA ALA A 159 4.19 10.45 6.89
C ALA A 159 4.18 11.70 7.81
N GLY A 160 3.50 12.77 7.40
CA GLY A 160 3.41 14.00 8.20
C GLY A 160 4.75 14.74 8.28
N ASP A 161 5.02 15.41 9.40
CA ASP A 161 6.24 16.21 9.54
C ASP A 161 7.37 15.43 10.24
N GLY A 162 8.60 15.77 9.90
CA GLY A 162 9.83 15.24 10.47
C GLY A 162 10.48 14.20 9.55
N PRO A 163 11.82 14.10 9.56
CA PRO A 163 12.55 13.17 8.70
C PRO A 163 12.32 11.72 9.13
N ARG A 164 11.88 10.86 8.20
CA ARG A 164 11.61 9.44 8.45
C ARG A 164 12.24 8.56 7.37
N THR A 165 12.40 7.29 7.74
CA THR A 165 12.55 6.21 6.76
C THR A 165 11.18 5.60 6.51
N ILE A 166 10.76 5.55 5.25
CA ILE A 166 9.47 5.01 4.82
C ILE A 166 9.75 3.86 3.87
N THR A 167 9.15 2.71 4.13
CA THR A 167 9.23 1.53 3.27
C THR A 167 7.82 1.09 2.96
N GLY A 168 7.38 1.10 1.70
CA GLY A 168 6.16 0.41 1.27
C GLY A 168 6.38 -1.11 1.21
N GLY A 169 5.34 -1.87 0.91
CA GLY A 169 5.45 -3.33 0.78
C GLY A 169 5.19 -3.84 -0.63
N ASP A 170 4.45 -4.94 -0.74
CA ASP A 170 4.39 -5.73 -1.98
C ASP A 170 3.29 -5.30 -2.98
N GLY A 171 2.36 -4.45 -2.57
CA GLY A 171 1.27 -3.95 -3.42
C GLY A 171 1.49 -2.54 -3.93
N ASP A 172 0.64 -2.12 -4.87
CA ASP A 172 0.67 -0.76 -5.42
C ASP A 172 0.45 0.27 -4.30
N THR A 173 1.47 1.07 -4.02
CA THR A 173 1.48 1.91 -2.82
C THR A 173 1.59 3.40 -3.16
N ILE A 174 0.79 4.21 -2.46
CA ILE A 174 0.83 5.66 -2.51
C ILE A 174 1.58 6.17 -1.27
N ILE A 175 2.61 6.97 -1.45
CA ILE A 175 3.40 7.54 -0.37
C ILE A 175 3.43 9.07 -0.47
N HIS A 176 3.02 9.72 0.60
CA HIS A 176 3.17 11.16 0.84
C HIS A 176 4.15 11.37 2.01
N GLY A 177 5.38 11.75 1.70
CA GLY A 177 6.46 11.90 2.66
C GLY A 177 6.34 13.11 3.59
N GLY A 178 5.59 14.15 3.19
CA GLY A 178 5.28 15.30 4.05
C GLY A 178 6.47 16.24 4.25
N ALA A 179 6.65 16.81 5.43
CA ALA A 179 7.71 17.80 5.66
C ALA A 179 8.95 17.18 6.31
N GLY A 180 10.14 17.61 5.90
CA GLY A 180 11.44 17.08 6.37
C GLY A 180 12.04 16.10 5.36
N GLY A 181 13.36 15.92 5.41
CA GLY A 181 14.07 15.03 4.47
C GLY A 181 13.79 13.56 4.76
N GLN A 182 13.03 12.92 3.88
CA GLN A 182 12.62 11.54 3.93
C GLN A 182 13.62 10.61 3.23
N THR A 183 13.66 9.36 3.66
CA THR A 183 14.24 8.26 2.89
C THR A 183 13.12 7.29 2.56
N ILE A 184 12.73 7.18 1.29
CA ILE A 184 11.55 6.45 0.84
C ILE A 184 11.97 5.29 -0.06
N GLN A 185 11.47 4.10 0.25
CA GLN A 185 11.52 2.92 -0.60
C GLN A 185 10.08 2.52 -0.95
N GLY A 186 9.71 2.55 -2.23
CA GLY A 186 8.35 2.25 -2.70
C GLY A 186 7.93 0.81 -2.43
N GLY A 187 8.83 -0.14 -2.67
CA GLY A 187 8.58 -1.58 -2.47
C GLY A 187 8.45 -2.30 -3.81
N ASN A 188 7.57 -3.28 -3.87
CA ASN A 188 7.18 -3.91 -5.14
C ASN A 188 5.87 -3.30 -5.65
N GLY A 189 5.47 -3.66 -6.88
CA GLY A 189 4.28 -3.10 -7.51
C GLY A 189 4.49 -1.66 -8.03
N PRO A 190 3.60 -1.15 -8.89
CA PRO A 190 3.65 0.24 -9.33
C PRO A 190 3.32 1.21 -8.18
N ASN A 191 4.26 2.08 -7.83
CA ASN A 191 4.14 3.01 -6.71
C ASN A 191 3.94 4.46 -7.16
N HIS A 192 3.20 5.23 -6.36
CA HIS A 192 3.10 6.68 -6.48
C HIS A 192 3.76 7.33 -5.27
N ILE A 193 4.92 7.94 -5.47
CA ILE A 193 5.74 8.47 -4.37
C ILE A 193 5.93 9.97 -4.54
N HIS A 194 5.55 10.69 -3.49
CA HIS A 194 5.79 12.11 -3.32
C HIS A 194 6.65 12.33 -2.08
N GLY A 195 7.86 12.86 -2.25
CA GLY A 195 8.82 13.13 -1.17
C GLY A 195 8.30 14.17 -0.18
N GLY A 196 7.68 15.21 -0.71
CA GLY A 196 7.16 16.31 0.08
C GLY A 196 8.11 17.50 0.06
N SER A 197 8.28 18.18 1.18
CA SER A 197 9.24 19.29 1.29
C SER A 197 10.44 18.86 2.11
N GLY A 198 11.64 19.15 1.61
CA GLY A 198 12.88 18.70 2.24
C GLY A 198 13.81 18.11 1.20
N ASN A 199 15.00 17.70 1.63
CA ASN A 199 15.92 17.01 0.75
C ASN A 199 15.65 15.52 0.89
N ASP A 200 14.89 14.97 -0.05
CA ASP A 200 14.40 13.59 0.01
C ASP A 200 15.29 12.63 -0.78
N THR A 201 15.39 11.39 -0.30
CA THR A 201 15.96 10.27 -1.05
C THR A 201 14.84 9.29 -1.37
N ILE A 202 14.57 9.07 -2.66
CA ILE A 202 13.45 8.27 -3.15
C ILE A 202 13.97 7.12 -4.00
N HIS A 203 13.54 5.90 -3.69
CA HIS A 203 13.74 4.70 -4.48
C HIS A 203 12.39 4.12 -4.85
N GLY A 204 12.05 4.09 -6.14
CA GLY A 204 10.78 3.57 -6.65
C GLY A 204 10.57 2.10 -6.31
N GLY A 205 11.63 1.30 -6.47
CA GLY A 205 11.61 -0.13 -6.20
C GLY A 205 11.34 -0.95 -7.47
N ALA A 206 10.50 -1.98 -7.36
CA ALA A 206 10.14 -2.82 -8.49
C ALA A 206 8.74 -2.50 -8.96
N GLY A 207 8.58 -1.99 -10.18
CA GLY A 207 7.27 -1.58 -10.67
C GLY A 207 7.44 -0.57 -11.79
N SER A 208 6.33 0.00 -12.25
CA SER A 208 6.39 1.22 -13.05
C SER A 208 5.96 2.36 -12.15
N ASP A 209 6.92 3.14 -11.68
CA ASP A 209 6.71 4.06 -10.58
C ASP A 209 6.50 5.50 -11.06
N TRP A 210 5.70 6.25 -10.31
CA TRP A 210 5.49 7.68 -10.49
C TRP A 210 6.11 8.42 -9.31
N LEU A 211 7.16 9.19 -9.56
CA LEU A 211 8.05 9.73 -8.55
C LEU A 211 8.07 11.26 -8.62
N ALA A 212 7.90 11.92 -7.48
CA ALA A 212 8.07 13.36 -7.35
C ALA A 212 8.89 13.65 -6.09
N GLY A 213 10.00 14.38 -6.25
CA GLY A 213 10.78 14.85 -5.09
C GLY A 213 10.04 15.90 -4.28
N GLY A 214 9.39 16.84 -4.96
CA GLY A 214 8.83 18.03 -4.33
C GLY A 214 9.92 19.09 -4.04
N PRO A 215 9.63 20.14 -3.26
CA PRO A 215 10.60 21.21 -2.99
C PRO A 215 11.82 20.74 -2.19
N GLY A 216 13.02 21.01 -2.70
CA GLY A 216 14.29 20.69 -2.04
C GLY A 216 15.32 20.13 -3.03
N ASP A 217 16.48 19.75 -2.52
CA ASP A 217 17.50 19.03 -3.32
C ASP A 217 17.29 17.51 -3.14
N ASN A 218 16.67 16.86 -4.12
CA ASN A 218 16.28 15.46 -4.00
C ASN A 218 17.24 14.50 -4.71
N THR A 219 17.25 13.25 -4.25
CA THR A 219 17.90 12.11 -4.94
C THR A 219 16.83 11.09 -5.28
N ILE A 220 16.63 10.81 -6.57
CA ILE A 220 15.53 9.98 -7.06
C ILE A 220 16.05 8.84 -7.93
N ASP A 221 15.75 7.61 -7.55
CA ASP A 221 16.10 6.42 -8.30
C ASP A 221 14.83 5.66 -8.67
N GLY A 222 14.49 5.62 -9.95
CA GLY A 222 13.41 4.78 -10.47
C GLY A 222 13.60 3.30 -10.19
N SER A 223 14.82 2.84 -9.95
CA SER A 223 15.16 1.44 -9.74
C SER A 223 14.77 0.58 -10.95
N GLN A 224 13.87 -0.40 -10.79
CA GLN A 224 13.46 -1.29 -11.88
C GLN A 224 12.22 -0.74 -12.60
N GLY A 225 11.96 -1.26 -13.81
CA GLY A 225 10.77 -0.93 -14.60
C GLY A 225 10.77 0.45 -15.25
N VAL A 226 9.58 0.90 -15.65
CA VAL A 226 9.38 2.13 -16.43
C VAL A 226 8.90 3.23 -15.51
N ASN A 227 9.78 4.21 -15.26
CA ASN A 227 9.56 5.19 -14.20
C ASN A 227 9.34 6.58 -14.76
N THR A 228 8.34 7.27 -14.23
CA THR A 228 8.04 8.67 -14.54
C THR A 228 8.52 9.57 -13.40
N LEU A 229 9.40 10.52 -13.69
CA LEU A 229 9.74 11.60 -12.77
C LEU A 229 8.88 12.84 -13.04
N VAL A 230 8.18 13.33 -12.03
CA VAL A 230 7.31 14.49 -12.16
C VAL A 230 7.83 15.71 -11.42
N PHE A 231 7.88 16.82 -12.17
CA PHE A 231 8.23 18.13 -11.67
C PHE A 231 6.95 18.91 -11.36
N GLU A 232 6.72 19.18 -10.08
CA GLU A 232 5.48 19.82 -9.61
C GLU A 232 5.46 21.33 -9.76
N THR A 233 6.57 21.94 -10.14
CA THR A 233 6.62 23.37 -10.37
C THR A 233 6.13 23.69 -11.79
N ALA A 234 5.22 24.65 -11.93
CA ALA A 234 4.82 25.23 -13.22
C ALA A 234 5.95 26.07 -13.88
N ARG A 235 7.21 25.91 -13.45
CA ARG A 235 8.31 26.78 -13.82
C ARG A 235 8.91 26.30 -15.14
N ARG A 236 8.79 27.18 -16.15
CA ARG A 236 9.22 27.02 -17.55
C ARG A 236 10.73 26.82 -17.77
N ALA A 237 11.51 26.54 -16.73
CA ALA A 237 12.97 26.43 -16.81
C ALA A 237 13.50 25.33 -15.86
N VAL A 238 12.99 24.11 -16.02
CA VAL A 238 13.76 22.93 -15.59
C VAL A 238 14.83 22.71 -16.65
N THR A 239 16.10 22.84 -16.25
CA THR A 239 17.22 22.45 -17.10
C THR A 239 17.56 21.02 -16.77
N LEU A 240 17.47 20.13 -17.78
CA LEU A 240 17.97 18.76 -17.63
C LEU A 240 19.39 18.69 -18.15
N ASP A 241 20.32 18.37 -17.26
CA ASP A 241 21.66 17.95 -17.64
C ASP A 241 21.67 16.42 -17.64
N LEU A 242 21.73 15.82 -18.84
CA LEU A 242 21.69 14.38 -19.00
C LEU A 242 23.13 13.87 -19.10
N ALA A 243 23.46 12.79 -18.38
CA ALA A 243 24.82 12.25 -18.30
C ALA A 243 25.46 11.89 -19.67
N ALA A 244 24.68 11.91 -20.77
CA ALA A 244 25.11 11.63 -22.13
C ALA A 244 24.83 12.74 -23.17
N GLY A 245 24.60 14.00 -22.78
CA GLY A 245 24.31 15.06 -23.77
C GLY A 245 24.41 16.49 -23.25
N PRO A 246 24.35 17.51 -24.14
CA PRO A 246 24.27 18.91 -23.73
C PRO A 246 22.95 19.17 -22.99
N PRO A 247 22.89 20.18 -22.10
CA PRO A 247 21.66 20.52 -21.39
C PRO A 247 20.51 20.79 -22.36
N VAL A 248 19.34 20.19 -22.10
CA VAL A 248 18.17 20.31 -22.99
C VAL A 248 17.06 21.08 -22.28
N THR A 249 16.59 22.18 -22.87
CA THR A 249 15.26 22.71 -22.55
C THR A 249 14.25 21.75 -23.18
N ILE A 250 13.38 21.17 -22.37
CA ILE A 250 12.62 19.94 -22.67
C ILE A 250 11.71 20.11 -23.92
N VAL A 251 12.23 19.71 -25.09
CA VAL A 251 11.51 19.54 -26.38
C VAL A 251 11.92 18.25 -27.11
N ALA A 252 12.69 17.37 -26.46
CA ALA A 252 13.33 16.22 -27.13
C ALA A 252 12.56 14.90 -26.91
N ARG A 253 12.48 14.08 -27.96
CA ARG A 253 12.19 12.65 -27.83
C ARG A 253 13.37 11.97 -27.16
N LEU A 254 13.12 11.18 -26.11
CA LEU A 254 14.12 10.33 -25.48
C LEU A 254 14.46 9.16 -26.43
N THR A 255 15.75 8.80 -26.50
CA THR A 255 16.23 7.69 -27.34
C THR A 255 16.81 6.54 -26.52
N ALA A 256 17.08 6.78 -25.23
CA ALA A 256 17.51 5.77 -24.27
C ALA A 256 16.31 5.20 -23.52
N ALA A 257 16.39 3.93 -23.13
CA ALA A 257 15.33 3.27 -22.35
C ALA A 257 15.16 3.92 -20.97
N THR A 258 16.27 4.27 -20.32
CA THR A 258 16.30 5.06 -19.09
C THR A 258 17.33 6.18 -19.19
N VAL A 259 17.16 7.19 -18.33
CA VAL A 259 17.95 8.41 -18.30
C VAL A 259 18.43 8.68 -16.88
N THR A 260 19.67 9.15 -16.78
CA THR A 260 20.30 9.66 -15.57
C THR A 260 20.72 11.10 -15.81
N GLY A 261 20.52 11.96 -14.82
CA GLY A 261 20.85 13.36 -14.95
C GLY A 261 20.53 14.18 -13.71
N THR A 262 20.59 15.48 -13.89
CA THR A 262 20.14 16.45 -12.89
C THR A 262 19.06 17.34 -13.48
N ALA A 263 18.12 17.73 -12.62
CA ALA A 263 17.10 18.72 -12.92
C ALA A 263 17.30 19.91 -12.00
N THR A 264 17.63 21.06 -12.57
CA THR A 264 17.92 22.26 -11.78
C THR A 264 16.84 23.31 -11.99
N THR A 265 16.37 23.88 -10.88
CA THR A 265 15.59 25.12 -10.85
C THR A 265 16.34 26.19 -10.02
N PRO A 266 15.93 27.47 -10.02
CA PRO A 266 16.59 28.48 -9.19
C PRO A 266 16.51 28.14 -7.70
N GLY A 267 17.61 27.60 -7.16
CA GLY A 267 17.77 27.27 -5.73
C GLY A 267 17.60 25.80 -5.36
N GLU A 268 17.30 24.92 -6.33
CA GLU A 268 17.03 23.49 -6.09
C GLU A 268 17.67 22.65 -7.21
N THR A 269 18.27 21.51 -6.85
CA THR A 269 18.82 20.53 -7.79
C THR A 269 18.45 19.11 -7.40
N ASP A 270 17.66 18.48 -8.27
CA ASP A 270 17.35 17.06 -8.15
C ASP A 270 18.35 16.24 -8.95
N HIS A 271 18.82 15.15 -8.34
CA HIS A 271 19.62 14.13 -9.00
C HIS A 271 18.72 12.93 -9.26
N PHE A 272 18.69 12.44 -10.51
CA PHE A 272 17.84 11.31 -10.86
C PHE A 272 18.56 10.24 -11.68
N GLN A 273 18.13 9.00 -11.53
CA GLN A 273 18.55 7.87 -12.35
C GLN A 273 17.42 6.88 -12.59
N ASN A 274 17.58 6.03 -13.60
CA ASN A 274 16.61 5.00 -13.98
C ASN A 274 15.21 5.56 -14.33
N ILE A 275 15.17 6.77 -14.90
CA ILE A 275 13.93 7.44 -15.30
C ILE A 275 13.67 7.21 -16.78
N SER A 276 12.47 6.76 -17.13
CA SER A 276 12.04 6.51 -18.51
C SER A 276 11.29 7.72 -19.09
N ASP A 277 10.50 8.39 -18.26
CA ASP A 277 9.57 9.44 -18.67
C ASP A 277 9.61 10.65 -17.73
N PHE A 278 9.23 11.82 -18.23
CA PHE A 278 9.15 13.04 -17.43
C PHE A 278 7.76 13.66 -17.50
N GLY A 279 7.22 14.07 -16.36
CA GLY A 279 5.95 14.80 -16.25
C GLY A 279 6.10 16.18 -15.63
N PHE A 280 5.10 17.03 -15.86
CA PHE A 280 5.02 18.37 -15.28
C PHE A 280 3.62 18.65 -14.74
N ALA A 281 3.54 19.50 -13.72
CA ALA A 281 2.28 19.93 -13.12
C ALA A 281 1.30 20.64 -14.07
N ASP A 282 1.75 21.12 -15.24
CA ASP A 282 0.87 21.68 -16.28
C ASP A 282 0.25 20.60 -17.20
N GLY A 283 0.43 19.32 -16.87
CA GLY A 283 -0.05 18.18 -17.63
C GLY A 283 0.79 17.88 -18.87
N ARG A 284 1.86 18.64 -19.13
CA ARG A 284 2.82 18.29 -20.17
C ARG A 284 3.60 17.07 -19.74
N LEU A 285 3.81 16.14 -20.65
CA LEU A 285 4.62 14.96 -20.42
C LEU A 285 5.57 14.77 -21.60
N VAL A 286 6.80 14.36 -21.30
CA VAL A 286 7.83 14.01 -22.27
C VAL A 286 8.15 12.54 -22.09
N PHE A 287 7.57 11.75 -22.97
CA PHE A 287 7.65 10.31 -22.94
C PHE A 287 8.80 9.76 -23.78
N ASN A 288 9.32 8.64 -23.33
CA ASN A 288 9.85 7.62 -24.20
C ASN A 288 8.67 6.91 -24.91
N ALA A 289 8.76 6.71 -26.22
CA ALA A 289 7.63 6.31 -27.07
C ALA A 289 7.16 4.84 -26.90
N ILE A 290 7.41 4.20 -25.75
CA ILE A 290 7.37 2.73 -25.59
C ILE A 290 6.42 2.24 -24.48
N ASP A 291 5.80 3.07 -23.62
CA ASP A 291 5.00 2.54 -22.49
C ASP A 291 3.46 2.67 -22.55
N PRO A 292 2.76 1.53 -22.76
CA PRO A 292 1.34 1.31 -22.52
C PRO A 292 0.76 1.75 -21.17
N ALA A 293 1.38 1.42 -20.04
CA ALA A 293 0.76 1.58 -18.72
C ALA A 293 0.68 3.06 -18.33
N ALA A 294 1.75 3.81 -18.61
CA ALA A 294 1.78 5.27 -18.45
C ALA A 294 0.71 5.99 -19.30
N GLU A 295 0.36 5.49 -20.49
CA GLU A 295 -0.72 6.04 -21.33
C GLU A 295 -2.09 5.88 -20.67
N VAL A 296 -2.35 4.73 -20.05
CA VAL A 296 -3.63 4.42 -19.36
C VAL A 296 -3.79 5.24 -18.10
N MET A 297 -2.75 5.31 -17.27
CA MET A 297 -2.76 6.10 -16.04
C MET A 297 -3.08 7.58 -16.33
N ARG A 298 -2.50 8.11 -17.41
CA ARG A 298 -2.72 9.48 -17.88
C ARG A 298 -4.15 9.72 -18.35
N LEU A 299 -4.75 8.73 -19.00
CA LEU A 299 -6.13 8.81 -19.48
C LEU A 299 -7.12 8.89 -18.31
N TYR A 300 -6.86 8.12 -17.26
CA TYR A 300 -7.68 8.07 -16.05
C TYR A 300 -7.52 9.32 -15.18
N ASP A 301 -6.30 9.83 -15.02
CA ASP A 301 -6.10 11.08 -14.28
C ASP A 301 -6.74 12.27 -14.99
N ALA A 302 -6.53 12.41 -16.31
CA ALA A 302 -7.15 13.47 -17.10
C ALA A 302 -8.68 13.38 -17.13
N ALA A 303 -9.23 12.16 -17.19
CA ALA A 303 -10.66 11.96 -17.24
C ALA A 303 -11.32 11.99 -15.87
N PHE A 304 -10.70 11.53 -14.79
CA PHE A 304 -11.39 11.29 -13.52
C PHE A 304 -10.72 11.93 -12.30
N GLY A 305 -9.53 12.50 -12.44
CA GLY A 305 -8.71 13.00 -11.34
C GLY A 305 -8.37 11.91 -10.32
N ARG A 306 -8.23 10.67 -10.79
CA ARG A 306 -7.88 9.50 -9.98
C ARG A 306 -7.14 8.47 -10.84
N ALA A 307 -6.34 7.62 -10.20
CA ALA A 307 -5.78 6.43 -10.81
C ALA A 307 -6.89 5.42 -11.23
N PRO A 308 -6.67 4.61 -12.27
CA PRO A 308 -7.54 3.49 -12.61
C PRO A 308 -7.62 2.48 -11.45
N ASP A 309 -8.78 1.85 -11.30
CA ASP A 309 -8.88 0.65 -10.46
C ASP A 309 -8.14 -0.53 -11.12
N GLY A 310 -7.92 -1.61 -10.37
CA GLY A 310 -7.16 -2.77 -10.86
C GLY A 310 -7.75 -3.40 -12.15
N ALA A 311 -9.08 -3.31 -12.35
CA ALA A 311 -9.72 -3.82 -13.56
C ALA A 311 -9.48 -2.91 -14.77
N GLY A 312 -9.56 -1.58 -14.59
CA GLY A 312 -9.28 -0.57 -15.59
C GLY A 312 -7.81 -0.56 -16.00
N LEU A 313 -6.89 -0.66 -15.04
CA LEU A 313 -5.45 -0.74 -15.30
C LEU A 313 -5.14 -1.98 -16.16
N HIS A 314 -5.67 -3.15 -15.79
CA HIS A 314 -5.39 -4.39 -16.50
C HIS A 314 -5.97 -4.42 -17.93
N ALA A 315 -7.19 -3.93 -18.14
CA ALA A 315 -7.87 -4.02 -19.45
C ALA A 315 -7.21 -3.12 -20.52
N TRP A 316 -6.93 -1.86 -20.19
CA TRP A 316 -6.38 -0.91 -21.16
C TRP A 316 -4.87 -1.09 -21.35
N THR A 317 -4.15 -1.52 -20.31
CA THR A 317 -2.72 -1.87 -20.44
C THR A 317 -2.57 -3.12 -21.32
N ALA A 318 -3.43 -4.13 -21.17
CA ALA A 318 -3.43 -5.31 -22.04
C ALA A 318 -3.75 -4.95 -23.52
N ALA A 319 -4.64 -3.99 -23.76
CA ALA A 319 -4.98 -3.55 -25.12
C ALA A 319 -3.77 -2.90 -25.83
N LEU A 320 -3.04 -2.03 -25.14
CA LEU A 320 -1.82 -1.41 -25.65
C LEU A 320 -0.69 -2.43 -25.82
N GLN A 321 -0.54 -3.38 -24.89
CA GLN A 321 0.40 -4.51 -25.02
C GLN A 321 0.07 -5.45 -26.20
N ALA A 322 -1.21 -5.57 -26.55
CA ALA A 322 -1.67 -6.30 -27.73
C ALA A 322 -1.47 -5.52 -29.05
N GLY A 323 -0.87 -4.32 -29.01
CA GLY A 323 -0.55 -3.50 -30.17
C GLY A 323 -1.65 -2.52 -30.60
N THR A 324 -2.68 -2.34 -29.78
CA THR A 324 -3.69 -1.28 -30.00
C THR A 324 -3.01 0.08 -29.89
N SER A 325 -3.34 1.03 -30.77
CA SER A 325 -2.70 2.34 -30.71
C SER A 325 -3.18 3.15 -29.48
N PRO A 326 -2.35 4.04 -28.93
CA PRO A 326 -2.76 4.98 -27.88
C PRO A 326 -4.05 5.75 -28.19
N HIS A 327 -4.23 6.15 -29.45
CA HIS A 327 -5.43 6.83 -29.93
C HIS A 327 -6.68 5.95 -29.80
N ASP A 328 -6.58 4.67 -30.18
CA ASP A 328 -7.73 3.77 -30.17
C ASP A 328 -8.09 3.33 -28.74
N VAL A 329 -7.10 3.21 -27.85
CA VAL A 329 -7.33 3.02 -26.42
C VAL A 329 -8.00 4.24 -25.79
N ALA A 330 -7.58 5.44 -26.17
CA ALA A 330 -8.24 6.67 -25.73
C ALA A 330 -9.71 6.75 -26.16
N GLN A 331 -10.01 6.37 -27.41
CA GLN A 331 -11.39 6.31 -27.90
C GLN A 331 -12.22 5.20 -27.24
N GLY A 332 -11.64 4.02 -27.03
CA GLY A 332 -12.31 2.92 -26.34
C GLY A 332 -12.67 3.27 -24.89
N PHE A 333 -11.79 3.97 -24.20
CA PHE A 333 -12.04 4.44 -22.85
C PHE A 333 -13.10 5.56 -22.78
N ALA A 334 -13.04 6.55 -23.69
CA ALA A 334 -14.04 7.62 -23.76
C ALA A 334 -15.46 7.12 -24.11
N SER A 335 -15.56 5.93 -24.71
CA SER A 335 -16.81 5.22 -24.99
C SER A 335 -17.16 4.13 -23.97
N SER A 336 -16.37 4.00 -22.89
CA SER A 336 -16.59 2.97 -21.86
C SER A 336 -17.78 3.29 -20.96
N ALA A 337 -18.37 2.24 -20.37
CA ALA A 337 -19.43 2.38 -19.37
C ALA A 337 -18.96 3.17 -18.13
N GLU A 338 -17.67 3.08 -17.78
CA GLU A 338 -17.08 3.82 -16.67
C GLU A 338 -17.06 5.34 -16.93
N PHE A 339 -16.64 5.74 -18.14
CA PHE A 339 -16.65 7.14 -18.57
C PHE A 339 -18.09 7.68 -18.67
N ALA A 340 -18.98 6.89 -19.27
CA ALA A 340 -20.39 7.26 -19.42
C ALA A 340 -21.12 7.43 -18.07
N ALA A 341 -20.76 6.64 -17.05
CA ALA A 341 -21.36 6.75 -15.72
C ALA A 341 -21.05 8.09 -15.02
N ARG A 342 -19.93 8.74 -15.37
CA ARG A 342 -19.49 9.98 -14.73
C ARG A 342 -19.76 11.23 -15.55
N TYR A 343 -19.65 11.15 -16.87
CA TYR A 343 -19.80 12.30 -17.77
C TYR A 343 -21.08 12.26 -18.62
N GLY A 344 -21.88 11.20 -18.50
CA GLY A 344 -22.97 10.90 -19.44
C GLY A 344 -22.45 10.13 -20.65
N ALA A 345 -23.34 9.46 -21.39
CA ALA A 345 -22.97 8.88 -22.67
C ALA A 345 -22.41 10.01 -23.56
N PRO A 346 -21.34 9.75 -24.35
CA PRO A 346 -20.92 10.72 -25.35
C PRO A 346 -22.06 10.86 -26.37
N ASP A 347 -22.87 11.91 -26.22
CA ASP A 347 -23.91 12.26 -27.20
C ASP A 347 -23.23 12.72 -28.51
N ASP A 348 -23.87 12.35 -29.63
CA ASP A 348 -23.57 12.63 -31.06
C ASP A 348 -22.70 13.87 -31.41
#